data_AF-A0A310SBR7-F1
#
_entry.id   AF-A0A310SBR7-F1
#
_cell.length_a   1.000
_cell.length_b   1.000
_cell.length_c   1.000
_cell.angle_alpha   90.00
_cell.angle_beta   90.00
_cell.angle_gamma   90.00
#
_symmetry.space_group_name_H-M   'P 1'
#
loop_
_entity.id
_entity.type
_entity.pdbx_description
1 polymer ?
#
loop_
_entity_poly.entity_id
_entity_poly.type
_entity_poly.pdbx_seq_one_letter_code
_entity_poly.pdbx_strand_id
1 'polypeptide(L)'
;MMHHIFCYQPSPAKTRFSQDHEDVKVSSVSPPASVDVKDKKGNLHSFDLKVLGTEETWHTPSIILATLPESGGKLVFSQIHLEVDPMQYEFEESKFNALKESNATRLEIFNDLLNVHLGIELRSTSQKTAPVTYTPAFFLGRHELKLEMLERLKDAMQTSDTLKMSQLEIHFCRSSTVPQPASSSFLPIMVHQCPDNFSTVEYFENLTSKELGRLVIYADVLSSSMDVLNGHQLQHGLAVIVRQQTKGRGRSKNIWLSPIGSALFSLQIHVPTDTILGRRISILQHLVSVAIVSAFKSLPGYEDIDLRLKWPNDIYAGNNIKIGGVIVETHVMSHLNICNVGVGLNLFNKKPTHCINDIVNVFNEMYHKQLKMISYEQYFAIVFNEIEKWLDTIQSDNIDSFLYRYYTYWLHSNTHVKVLSASGTSENVTILGIDDYGYLRVRGEDRTILTVHPDGNTFDSLKGLIAPKWSYSNRITSPSNVF
;
A
#
# COMPACT_ATOMS: atom_id res chain seq x y z
N MET A 1 -16.34 11.56 -19.66
CA MET A 1 -16.11 11.48 -18.19
C MET A 1 -17.26 10.74 -17.53
N MET A 2 -17.00 9.98 -16.45
CA MET A 2 -18.07 9.27 -15.73
C MET A 2 -18.96 10.26 -14.96
N HIS A 3 -20.27 10.14 -15.16
CA HIS A 3 -21.30 10.91 -14.47
C HIS A 3 -22.10 10.00 -13.55
N HIS A 4 -22.65 10.57 -12.48
CA HIS A 4 -23.55 9.85 -11.59
C HIS A 4 -24.83 9.41 -12.36
N ILE A 5 -25.28 8.15 -12.19
CA ILE A 5 -26.36 7.51 -12.98
C ILE A 5 -27.70 8.28 -12.94
N PHE A 6 -27.90 9.15 -11.96
CA PHE A 6 -29.11 9.97 -11.81
C PHE A 6 -29.21 11.15 -12.81
N CYS A 7 -28.24 11.32 -13.71
CA CYS A 7 -28.31 12.33 -14.77
C CYS A 7 -29.30 12.01 -15.90
N TYR A 8 -29.88 10.82 -15.95
CA TYR A 8 -31.13 10.61 -16.70
C TYR A 8 -32.30 10.99 -15.80
N GLN A 9 -32.67 12.27 -15.76
CA GLN A 9 -34.06 12.56 -15.46
C GLN A 9 -34.89 11.82 -16.53
N PRO A 10 -35.83 10.93 -16.16
CA PRO A 10 -36.79 10.44 -17.13
C PRO A 10 -37.46 11.67 -17.72
N SER A 11 -37.45 11.77 -19.05
CA SER A 11 -38.14 12.82 -19.80
C SER A 11 -39.48 13.13 -19.12
N PRO A 12 -39.80 14.39 -18.77
CA PRO A 12 -41.04 14.70 -18.07
C PRO A 12 -42.18 14.17 -18.92
N ALA A 13 -42.93 13.25 -18.35
CA ALA A 13 -43.97 12.49 -19.03
C ALA A 13 -44.89 13.42 -19.85
N LYS A 14 -44.78 13.32 -21.18
CA LYS A 14 -45.91 13.60 -22.07
C LYS A 14 -46.17 12.37 -22.93
N THR A 15 -47.02 11.50 -22.41
CA THR A 15 -47.85 10.61 -23.22
C THR A 15 -48.63 11.47 -24.22
N ARG A 16 -48.24 11.46 -25.50
CA ARG A 16 -49.10 11.45 -26.69
C ARG A 16 -48.23 11.67 -27.93
N PHE A 17 -48.27 10.70 -28.84
CA PHE A 17 -47.93 10.93 -30.24
C PHE A 17 -48.81 12.07 -30.77
N SER A 18 -48.19 13.14 -31.26
CA SER A 18 -48.77 14.08 -32.20
C SER A 18 -47.65 14.53 -33.11
N GLN A 19 -47.84 14.29 -34.41
CA GLN A 19 -47.11 14.98 -35.45
C GLN A 19 -47.40 16.49 -35.28
N ASP A 20 -46.35 17.29 -35.18
CA ASP A 20 -46.16 18.53 -35.95
C ASP A 20 -45.04 19.37 -35.32
N HIS A 21 -44.32 20.04 -36.21
CA HIS A 21 -43.18 20.92 -35.94
C HIS A 21 -43.52 22.01 -34.93
N GLU A 22 -42.93 21.97 -33.73
CA GLU A 22 -42.65 23.17 -32.92
C GLU A 22 -41.34 22.99 -32.12
N ASP A 23 -40.42 23.94 -32.30
CA ASP A 23 -39.20 24.11 -31.51
C ASP A 23 -39.54 24.34 -30.02
N VAL A 24 -39.62 23.27 -29.23
CA VAL A 24 -39.70 23.38 -27.77
C VAL A 24 -38.29 23.68 -27.25
N LYS A 25 -38.00 24.97 -27.02
CA LYS A 25 -36.89 25.39 -26.17
C LYS A 25 -37.06 24.77 -24.77
N VAL A 26 -36.30 23.72 -24.49
CA VAL A 26 -36.13 23.21 -23.12
C VAL A 26 -35.39 24.31 -22.34
N SER A 27 -36.08 24.99 -21.43
CA SER A 27 -35.47 26.01 -20.57
C SER A 27 -34.44 25.34 -19.65
N SER A 28 -33.17 25.69 -19.79
CA SER A 28 -32.13 25.32 -18.84
C SER A 28 -32.48 25.89 -17.46
N VAL A 29 -32.62 25.01 -16.46
CA VAL A 29 -32.84 25.44 -15.08
C VAL A 29 -31.50 25.95 -14.55
N SER A 30 -31.31 27.27 -14.52
CA SER A 30 -30.15 27.84 -13.85
C SER A 30 -30.32 27.70 -12.33
N PRO A 31 -29.33 27.15 -11.61
CA PRO A 31 -29.41 27.04 -10.16
C PRO A 31 -29.49 28.44 -9.53
N PRO A 32 -30.09 28.55 -8.32
CA PRO A 32 -30.19 29.83 -7.65
C PRO A 32 -28.79 30.39 -7.33
N ALA A 33 -28.69 31.72 -7.24
CA ALA A 33 -27.43 32.40 -6.93
C ALA A 33 -26.93 32.11 -5.51
N SER A 34 -27.84 31.72 -4.59
CA SER A 34 -27.51 31.32 -3.24
C SER A 34 -28.45 30.24 -2.72
N VAL A 35 -28.03 29.53 -1.66
CA VAL A 35 -28.85 28.52 -0.97
C VAL A 35 -28.61 28.55 0.53
N ASP A 36 -29.70 28.45 1.30
CA ASP A 36 -29.65 28.37 2.75
C ASP A 36 -29.64 26.91 3.22
N VAL A 37 -28.66 26.56 4.05
CA VAL A 37 -28.49 25.22 4.62
C VAL A 37 -28.48 25.30 6.14
N LYS A 38 -29.27 24.45 6.80
CA LYS A 38 -29.26 24.34 8.26
C LYS A 38 -28.23 23.32 8.73
N ASP A 39 -27.41 23.69 9.71
CA ASP A 39 -26.51 22.76 10.38
C ASP A 39 -27.25 21.84 11.37
N LYS A 40 -26.54 20.87 11.96
CA LYS A 40 -27.10 19.92 12.94
C LYS A 40 -27.60 20.58 14.24
N LYS A 41 -27.19 21.82 14.52
CA LYS A 41 -27.63 22.61 15.67
C LYS A 41 -28.79 23.57 15.31
N GLY A 42 -29.20 23.59 14.04
CA GLY A 42 -30.29 24.41 13.53
C GLY A 42 -29.90 25.81 13.06
N ASN A 43 -28.60 26.17 13.05
CA ASN A 43 -28.16 27.46 12.53
C ASN A 43 -28.22 27.48 11.01
N LEU A 44 -28.64 28.60 10.44
CA LEU A 44 -28.76 28.79 9.00
C LEU A 44 -27.44 29.33 8.42
N HIS A 45 -26.97 28.74 7.33
CA HIS A 45 -25.78 29.16 6.61
C HIS A 45 -26.16 29.43 5.15
N SER A 46 -25.95 30.65 4.67
CA SER A 46 -26.22 31.04 3.27
C SER A 46 -24.97 30.87 2.43
N PHE A 47 -25.04 30.04 1.40
CA PHE A 47 -23.93 29.79 0.47
C PHE A 47 -24.21 30.47 -0.87
N ASP A 48 -23.22 31.20 -1.38
CA ASP A 48 -23.21 31.71 -2.75
C ASP A 48 -22.81 30.59 -3.71
N LEU A 49 -23.61 30.38 -4.77
CA LEU A 49 -23.41 29.32 -5.73
C LEU A 49 -22.89 29.87 -7.06
N LYS A 50 -21.86 29.22 -7.60
CA LYS A 50 -21.32 29.48 -8.93
C LYS A 50 -21.22 28.17 -9.71
N VAL A 51 -21.85 28.11 -10.88
CA VAL A 51 -21.69 26.98 -11.80
C VAL A 51 -20.32 27.08 -12.47
N LEU A 52 -19.53 26.02 -12.36
CA LEU A 52 -18.19 25.93 -12.96
C LEU A 52 -18.18 25.06 -14.22
N GLY A 53 -19.12 24.13 -14.34
CA GLY A 53 -19.23 23.26 -15.52
C GLY A 53 -20.66 22.76 -15.71
N THR A 54 -21.04 22.59 -16.97
CA THR A 54 -22.35 22.09 -17.39
C THR A 54 -22.20 20.94 -18.38
N GLU A 55 -23.14 20.00 -18.36
CA GLU A 55 -23.24 18.93 -19.36
C GLU A 55 -23.73 19.49 -20.71
N GLU A 56 -23.24 18.96 -21.83
CA GLU A 56 -23.46 19.55 -23.16
C GLU A 56 -24.89 19.38 -23.69
N THR A 57 -25.54 18.25 -23.43
CA THR A 57 -26.84 17.90 -24.01
C THR A 57 -27.98 18.73 -23.41
N TRP A 58 -28.00 18.87 -22.08
CA TRP A 58 -29.09 19.51 -21.35
C TRP A 58 -28.67 20.78 -20.61
N HIS A 59 -27.39 21.18 -20.70
CA HIS A 59 -26.83 22.34 -20.02
C HIS A 59 -27.06 22.31 -18.49
N THR A 60 -27.17 21.10 -17.95
CA THR A 60 -27.38 20.89 -16.51
C THR A 60 -26.07 21.15 -15.76
N PRO A 61 -26.10 21.85 -14.61
CA PRO A 61 -24.90 22.07 -13.80
C PRO A 61 -24.29 20.75 -13.33
N SER A 62 -23.06 20.49 -13.77
CA SER A 62 -22.29 19.29 -13.41
C SER A 62 -21.26 19.57 -12.32
N ILE A 63 -20.78 20.81 -12.22
CA ILE A 63 -19.84 21.25 -11.18
C ILE A 63 -20.29 22.59 -10.62
N ILE A 64 -20.43 22.67 -9.31
CA ILE A 64 -20.87 23.87 -8.58
C ILE A 64 -19.88 24.20 -7.47
N LEU A 65 -19.44 25.45 -7.41
CA LEU A 65 -18.73 26.01 -6.28
C LEU A 65 -19.74 26.68 -5.33
N ALA A 66 -19.77 26.24 -4.09
CA ALA A 66 -20.48 26.91 -3.01
C ALA A 66 -19.47 27.63 -2.11
N THR A 67 -19.70 28.92 -1.88
CA THR A 67 -18.86 29.76 -1.01
C THR A 67 -19.69 30.27 0.15
N LEU A 68 -19.20 30.09 1.38
CA LEU A 68 -19.81 30.65 2.57
C LEU A 68 -19.23 32.06 2.81
N PRO A 69 -19.98 33.15 2.61
CA PRO A 69 -19.42 34.51 2.65
C PRO A 69 -18.85 34.88 4.02
N GLU A 70 -19.44 34.36 5.09
CA GLU A 70 -19.06 34.70 6.48
C GLU A 70 -17.66 34.22 6.86
N SER A 71 -17.24 33.06 6.36
CA SER A 71 -15.94 32.44 6.71
C SER A 71 -14.98 32.39 5.52
N GLY A 72 -15.46 32.63 4.30
CA GLY A 72 -14.73 32.37 3.06
C GLY A 72 -14.55 30.88 2.77
N GLY A 73 -15.20 29.98 3.53
CA GLY A 73 -15.17 28.54 3.30
C GLY A 73 -15.73 28.16 1.94
N LYS A 74 -15.09 27.22 1.25
CA LYS A 74 -15.44 26.82 -0.11
C LYS A 74 -15.68 25.32 -0.22
N LEU A 75 -16.67 24.94 -1.01
CA LEU A 75 -17.03 23.56 -1.30
C LEU A 75 -17.25 23.42 -2.81
N VAL A 76 -16.71 22.35 -3.40
CA VAL A 76 -17.01 22.00 -4.80
C VAL A 76 -17.88 20.75 -4.80
N PHE A 77 -19.06 20.87 -5.39
CA PHE A 77 -19.96 19.76 -5.67
C PHE A 77 -19.75 19.33 -7.11
N SER A 78 -19.44 18.06 -7.33
CA SER A 78 -19.24 17.49 -8.66
C SER A 78 -20.15 16.29 -8.86
N GLN A 79 -20.90 16.29 -9.95
CA GLN A 79 -21.60 15.10 -10.47
C GLN A 79 -20.72 14.27 -11.41
N ILE A 80 -19.53 14.80 -11.74
CA ILE A 80 -18.51 14.14 -12.54
C ILE A 80 -17.50 13.51 -11.60
N HIS A 81 -17.21 12.24 -11.83
CA HIS A 81 -16.21 11.50 -11.09
C HIS A 81 -14.79 11.80 -11.60
N LEU A 82 -14.31 13.01 -11.30
CA LEU A 82 -12.97 13.49 -11.70
C LEU A 82 -11.85 12.72 -11.00
N GLU A 83 -12.14 12.04 -9.90
CA GLU A 83 -11.21 11.22 -9.11
C GLU A 83 -11.03 9.80 -9.65
N VAL A 84 -11.95 9.32 -10.49
CA VAL A 84 -11.96 7.90 -10.88
C VAL A 84 -10.85 7.57 -11.86
N ASP A 85 -9.98 6.65 -11.44
CA ASP A 85 -8.91 6.10 -12.27
C ASP A 85 -9.53 5.20 -13.36
N PRO A 86 -9.22 5.43 -14.66
CA PRO A 86 -9.62 4.54 -15.74
C PRO A 86 -9.37 3.05 -15.44
N MET A 87 -8.27 2.73 -14.74
CA MET A 87 -7.94 1.33 -14.37
C MET A 87 -9.03 0.63 -13.56
N GLN A 88 -9.90 1.37 -12.86
CA GLN A 88 -11.04 0.77 -12.13
C GLN A 88 -12.07 0.11 -13.07
N TYR A 89 -12.10 0.50 -14.35
CA TYR A 89 -12.97 -0.08 -15.37
C TYR A 89 -12.20 -0.87 -16.41
N GLU A 90 -10.99 -1.35 -16.08
CA GLU A 90 -10.17 -2.13 -17.02
C GLU A 90 -10.95 -3.33 -17.62
N PHE A 91 -11.98 -3.85 -16.94
CA PHE A 91 -12.81 -4.96 -17.43
C PHE A 91 -14.01 -4.55 -18.29
N GLU A 92 -14.26 -3.25 -18.44
CA GLU A 92 -15.31 -2.66 -19.27
C GLU A 92 -14.66 -1.85 -20.41
N GLU A 93 -14.20 -2.54 -21.46
CA GLU A 93 -13.33 -1.98 -22.52
C GLU A 93 -13.80 -0.64 -23.08
N SER A 94 -15.12 -0.48 -23.33
CA SER A 94 -15.70 0.78 -23.80
C SER A 94 -15.55 1.92 -22.80
N LYS A 95 -15.80 1.66 -21.50
CA LYS A 95 -15.64 2.65 -20.43
C LYS A 95 -14.19 2.97 -20.16
N PHE A 96 -13.32 1.95 -20.14
CA PHE A 96 -11.87 2.11 -19.97
C PHE A 96 -11.29 3.04 -21.03
N ASN A 97 -11.57 2.77 -22.31
CA ASN A 97 -11.07 3.56 -23.42
C ASN A 97 -11.58 5.01 -23.37
N ALA A 98 -12.88 5.21 -23.15
CA ALA A 98 -13.46 6.55 -23.03
C ALA A 98 -12.90 7.36 -21.85
N LEU A 99 -12.64 6.71 -20.70
CA LEU A 99 -12.02 7.36 -19.54
C LEU A 99 -10.54 7.66 -19.76
N LYS A 100 -9.83 6.77 -20.45
CA LYS A 100 -8.42 6.96 -20.81
C LYS A 100 -8.24 8.11 -21.79
N GLU A 101 -9.11 8.23 -22.79
CA GLU A 101 -9.12 9.34 -23.74
C GLU A 101 -9.40 10.68 -23.06
N SER A 102 -10.32 10.71 -22.09
CA SER A 102 -10.66 11.91 -21.32
C SER A 102 -9.72 12.20 -20.14
N ASN A 103 -8.64 11.43 -19.97
CA ASN A 103 -7.81 11.48 -18.76
C ASN A 103 -7.02 12.79 -18.62
N ALA A 104 -6.48 13.32 -19.71
CA ALA A 104 -5.76 14.59 -19.71
C ALA A 104 -6.69 15.74 -19.30
N THR A 105 -7.84 15.86 -19.96
CA THR A 105 -8.86 16.86 -19.65
C THR A 105 -9.39 16.72 -18.22
N ARG A 106 -9.59 15.48 -17.73
CA ARG A 106 -10.01 15.23 -16.34
C ARG A 106 -9.02 15.79 -15.34
N LEU A 107 -7.72 15.55 -15.55
CA LEU A 107 -6.66 16.07 -14.69
C LEU A 107 -6.53 17.59 -14.77
N GLU A 108 -6.76 18.19 -15.95
CA GLU A 108 -6.79 19.65 -16.12
C GLU A 108 -7.93 20.29 -15.32
N ILE A 109 -9.15 19.74 -15.43
CA ILE A 109 -10.31 20.21 -14.65
C ILE A 109 -10.02 20.05 -13.15
N PHE A 110 -9.49 18.89 -12.74
CA PHE A 110 -9.18 18.65 -11.33
C PHE A 110 -8.11 19.62 -10.80
N ASN A 111 -7.09 19.92 -11.60
CA ASN A 111 -6.06 20.91 -11.29
C ASN A 111 -6.66 22.32 -11.13
N ASP A 112 -7.53 22.73 -12.05
CA ASP A 112 -8.22 24.02 -12.00
C ASP A 112 -9.09 24.15 -10.73
N LEU A 113 -9.89 23.13 -10.40
CA LEU A 113 -10.73 23.13 -9.20
C LEU A 113 -9.91 23.23 -7.91
N LEU A 114 -8.83 22.47 -7.81
CA LEU A 114 -7.97 22.48 -6.62
C LEU A 114 -7.22 23.80 -6.49
N ASN A 115 -6.60 24.28 -7.58
CA ASN A 115 -5.75 25.46 -7.57
C ASN A 115 -6.57 26.76 -7.54
N VAL A 116 -7.37 27.00 -8.58
CA VAL A 116 -8.07 28.27 -8.80
C VAL A 116 -9.21 28.45 -7.81
N HIS A 117 -9.99 27.39 -7.59
CA HIS A 117 -11.21 27.50 -6.79
C HIS A 117 -10.98 27.22 -5.30
N LEU A 118 -10.23 26.16 -4.96
CA LEU A 118 -9.98 25.76 -3.57
C LEU A 118 -8.68 26.31 -2.97
N GLY A 119 -7.84 26.99 -3.75
CA GLY A 119 -6.62 27.64 -3.26
C GLY A 119 -5.53 26.65 -2.83
N ILE A 120 -5.54 25.44 -3.39
CA ILE A 120 -4.54 24.41 -3.13
C ILE A 120 -3.41 24.57 -4.15
N GLU A 121 -2.23 24.96 -3.69
CA GLU A 121 -1.05 25.04 -4.54
C GLU A 121 -0.67 23.64 -5.04
N LEU A 122 -0.91 23.40 -6.33
CA LEU A 122 -0.46 22.20 -7.02
C LEU A 122 0.93 22.47 -7.59
N ARG A 123 1.89 21.59 -7.27
CA ARG A 123 3.22 21.65 -7.90
C ARG A 123 3.04 21.43 -9.39
N SER A 124 3.47 22.38 -10.21
CA SER A 124 3.34 22.25 -11.66
C SER A 124 4.17 21.07 -12.17
N THR A 125 3.64 20.33 -13.14
CA THR A 125 4.37 19.31 -13.89
C THR A 125 5.55 19.90 -14.69
N SER A 126 5.62 21.23 -14.83
CA SER A 126 6.70 21.96 -15.49
C SER A 126 7.91 22.25 -14.59
N GLN A 127 7.79 22.13 -13.26
CA GLN A 127 8.97 21.88 -12.43
C GLN A 127 9.40 20.45 -12.72
N LYS A 128 10.36 20.28 -13.65
CA LYS A 128 11.11 19.02 -13.79
C LYS A 128 11.45 18.56 -12.38
N THR A 129 10.78 17.51 -11.90
CA THR A 129 11.22 16.82 -10.69
C THR A 129 12.70 16.58 -10.88
N ALA A 130 13.53 17.11 -9.97
CA ALA A 130 14.97 16.97 -10.08
C ALA A 130 15.28 15.50 -10.42
N PRO A 131 16.16 15.24 -11.40
CA PRO A 131 16.42 13.89 -11.84
C PRO A 131 16.76 13.03 -10.62
N VAL A 132 16.05 11.91 -10.50
CA VAL A 132 16.26 10.96 -9.41
C VAL A 132 17.74 10.61 -9.37
N THR A 133 18.39 10.95 -8.26
CA THR A 133 19.80 10.63 -8.03
C THR A 133 19.84 9.37 -7.17
N TYR A 134 20.12 8.23 -7.80
CA TYR A 134 20.38 6.98 -7.10
C TYR A 134 21.68 7.10 -6.31
N THR A 135 21.74 6.46 -5.15
CA THR A 135 22.91 6.53 -4.27
C THR A 135 23.61 5.18 -4.18
N PRO A 136 24.92 5.16 -3.91
CA PRO A 136 25.59 3.94 -3.45
C PRO A 136 24.91 3.37 -2.21
N ALA A 137 25.09 2.08 -2.00
CA ALA A 137 24.71 1.40 -0.77
C ALA A 137 25.92 1.12 0.11
N PHE A 138 25.66 0.73 1.36
CA PHE A 138 26.66 0.41 2.36
C PHE A 138 26.40 -1.00 2.92
N PHE A 139 27.45 -1.80 3.04
CA PHE A 139 27.35 -3.15 3.61
C PHE A 139 27.68 -3.13 5.09
N LEU A 140 26.63 -3.17 5.90
CA LEU A 140 26.69 -3.06 7.36
C LEU A 140 26.62 -4.45 8.00
N GLY A 141 27.25 -4.58 9.16
CA GLY A 141 27.35 -5.83 9.91
C GLY A 141 28.77 -6.12 10.37
N ARG A 142 28.93 -7.20 11.15
CA ARG A 142 30.25 -7.63 11.64
C ARG A 142 31.17 -7.97 10.47
N HIS A 143 32.44 -7.59 10.59
CA HIS A 143 33.42 -7.76 9.51
C HIS A 143 33.52 -9.22 9.03
N GLU A 144 33.57 -10.17 9.96
CA GLU A 144 33.64 -11.62 9.68
C GLU A 144 32.46 -12.09 8.84
N LEU A 145 31.23 -11.79 9.27
CA LEU A 145 30.00 -12.16 8.54
C LEU A 145 29.95 -11.58 7.11
N LYS A 146 30.46 -10.35 6.93
CA LYS A 146 30.54 -9.73 5.60
C LYS A 146 31.45 -10.51 4.69
N LEU A 147 32.65 -10.87 5.17
CA LEU A 147 33.61 -11.64 4.39
C LEU A 147 33.11 -13.06 4.09
N GLU A 148 32.49 -13.73 5.07
CA GLU A 148 31.90 -15.07 4.88
C GLU A 148 30.78 -15.08 3.83
N MET A 149 29.94 -14.05 3.79
CA MET A 149 28.94 -13.92 2.73
C MET A 149 29.61 -13.69 1.37
N LEU A 150 30.61 -12.80 1.28
CA LEU A 150 31.28 -12.51 0.01
C LEU A 150 32.04 -13.72 -0.53
N GLU A 151 32.71 -14.51 0.32
CA GLU A 151 33.42 -15.72 -0.11
C GLU A 151 32.45 -16.78 -0.64
N ARG A 152 31.28 -16.95 0.00
CA ARG A 152 30.23 -17.88 -0.50
C ARG A 152 29.65 -17.48 -1.84
N LEU A 153 29.68 -16.19 -2.18
CA LEU A 153 29.17 -15.68 -3.44
C LEU A 153 30.23 -15.61 -4.55
N LYS A 154 31.50 -15.93 -4.25
CA LYS A 154 32.62 -15.77 -5.17
C LYS A 154 32.45 -16.50 -6.50
N ASP A 155 31.90 -17.72 -6.47
CA ASP A 155 31.64 -18.50 -7.69
C ASP A 155 30.45 -17.97 -8.50
N ALA A 156 29.52 -17.27 -7.85
CA ALA A 156 28.39 -16.60 -8.50
C ALA A 156 28.76 -15.19 -9.01
N MET A 157 29.83 -14.60 -8.49
CA MET A 157 30.34 -13.30 -8.92
C MET A 157 31.18 -13.42 -10.18
N GLN A 158 31.07 -12.40 -11.05
CA GLN A 158 31.94 -12.26 -12.22
C GLN A 158 33.34 -11.77 -11.81
N THR A 159 34.27 -11.66 -12.75
CA THR A 159 35.71 -11.31 -12.56
C THR A 159 35.99 -9.94 -11.90
N SER A 160 34.98 -9.24 -11.42
CA SER A 160 35.05 -7.90 -10.85
C SER A 160 34.22 -7.72 -9.57
N ASP A 161 34.08 -8.73 -8.69
CA ASP A 161 33.23 -8.64 -7.48
C ASP A 161 31.78 -8.17 -7.79
N THR A 162 31.31 -8.52 -8.99
CA THR A 162 30.01 -8.11 -9.54
C THR A 162 29.05 -9.29 -9.52
N LEU A 163 27.90 -9.11 -8.87
CA LEU A 163 26.80 -10.07 -8.83
C LEU A 163 25.64 -9.57 -9.70
N LYS A 164 25.29 -10.36 -10.72
CA LYS A 164 24.15 -10.06 -11.60
C LYS A 164 22.86 -10.62 -11.00
N MET A 165 21.95 -9.73 -10.60
CA MET A 165 20.60 -10.06 -10.13
C MET A 165 19.62 -10.07 -11.31
N SER A 166 18.33 -10.37 -11.04
CA SER A 166 17.32 -10.42 -12.11
C SER A 166 17.05 -9.07 -12.79
N GLN A 167 17.11 -7.96 -12.06
CA GLN A 167 16.84 -6.60 -12.59
C GLN A 167 17.91 -5.56 -12.22
N LEU A 168 18.95 -5.99 -11.51
CA LEU A 168 19.96 -5.11 -10.92
C LEU A 168 21.33 -5.78 -11.03
N GLU A 169 22.37 -4.99 -11.30
CA GLU A 169 23.74 -5.44 -11.16
C GLU A 169 24.33 -4.85 -9.88
N ILE A 170 24.90 -5.68 -9.02
CA ILE A 170 25.49 -5.29 -7.75
C ILE A 170 26.99 -5.41 -7.85
N HIS A 171 27.72 -4.37 -7.44
CA HIS A 171 29.18 -4.40 -7.41
C HIS A 171 29.68 -4.09 -6.00
N PHE A 172 30.43 -5.01 -5.40
CA PHE A 172 30.96 -4.85 -4.04
C PHE A 172 32.30 -4.11 -4.07
N CYS A 173 32.29 -2.83 -3.69
CA CYS A 173 33.47 -1.98 -3.70
C CYS A 173 34.32 -2.19 -2.44
N ARG A 174 35.47 -2.85 -2.63
CA ARG A 174 36.56 -2.93 -1.64
C ARG A 174 37.47 -1.69 -1.81
N SER A 175 38.25 -1.35 -0.79
CA SER A 175 38.90 -0.05 -0.49
C SER A 175 39.74 0.64 -1.60
N SER A 176 39.81 0.09 -2.80
CA SER A 176 40.66 0.51 -3.92
C SER A 176 39.92 0.86 -5.22
N THR A 177 38.59 0.70 -5.31
CA THR A 177 37.83 1.02 -6.53
C THR A 177 37.11 2.37 -6.42
N VAL A 178 37.28 3.23 -7.42
CA VAL A 178 36.40 4.40 -7.60
C VAL A 178 35.04 3.85 -8.05
N PRO A 179 33.98 3.99 -7.25
CA PRO A 179 32.71 3.37 -7.58
C PRO A 179 32.06 4.09 -8.75
N GLN A 180 31.59 3.31 -9.72
CA GLN A 180 30.71 3.82 -10.76
C GLN A 180 29.43 4.40 -10.12
N PRO A 181 28.84 5.49 -10.65
CA PRO A 181 27.61 6.05 -10.12
C PRO A 181 26.46 5.02 -10.09
N ALA A 182 25.68 5.04 -9.02
CA ALA A 182 24.48 4.22 -8.90
C ALA A 182 23.42 4.63 -9.95
N SER A 183 22.61 3.67 -10.37
CA SER A 183 21.51 3.88 -11.31
C SER A 183 20.33 2.96 -10.99
N SER A 184 19.27 3.03 -11.80
CA SER A 184 18.12 2.11 -11.65
C SER A 184 18.43 0.64 -11.89
N SER A 185 19.60 0.32 -12.46
CA SER A 185 20.01 -1.05 -12.82
C SER A 185 21.43 -1.40 -12.38
N PHE A 186 22.10 -0.51 -11.64
CA PHE A 186 23.45 -0.75 -11.11
C PHE A 186 23.57 -0.18 -9.69
N LEU A 187 24.02 -1.02 -8.76
CA LEU A 187 24.17 -0.69 -7.34
C LEU A 187 25.61 -0.95 -6.87
N PRO A 188 26.44 0.10 -6.71
CA PRO A 188 27.72 -0.02 -6.02
C PRO A 188 27.47 -0.12 -4.50
N ILE A 189 28.08 -1.11 -3.85
CA ILE A 189 27.97 -1.35 -2.41
C ILE A 189 29.33 -1.13 -1.74
N MET A 190 29.42 -0.14 -0.86
CA MET A 190 30.62 0.17 -0.11
C MET A 190 30.78 -0.82 1.05
N VAL A 191 31.82 -1.65 1.01
CA VAL A 191 32.01 -2.75 1.99
C VAL A 191 32.58 -2.24 3.33
N HIS A 192 33.41 -1.20 3.29
CA HIS A 192 34.18 -0.69 4.44
C HIS A 192 33.79 0.73 4.86
N GLN A 193 32.69 1.27 4.34
CA GLN A 193 32.20 2.60 4.70
C GLN A 193 30.87 2.48 5.45
N CYS A 194 30.51 3.54 6.17
CA CYS A 194 29.21 3.67 6.82
C CYS A 194 28.46 4.90 6.25
N PRO A 195 27.12 4.86 6.22
CA PRO A 195 26.30 6.00 5.85
C PRO A 195 26.33 7.09 6.94
N ASP A 196 26.22 8.35 6.54
CA ASP A 196 26.17 9.49 7.49
C ASP A 196 24.80 9.66 8.16
N ASN A 197 23.75 9.06 7.59
CA ASN A 197 22.36 9.32 7.93
C ASN A 197 21.62 8.09 8.48
N PHE A 198 22.38 7.08 8.91
CA PHE A 198 21.87 5.89 9.58
C PHE A 198 22.84 5.47 10.69
N SER A 199 22.39 5.56 11.94
CA SER A 199 23.21 5.24 13.11
C SER A 199 23.36 3.73 13.27
N THR A 200 24.50 3.19 12.83
CA THR A 200 24.81 1.76 13.02
C THR A 200 24.87 1.38 14.49
N VAL A 201 25.31 2.30 15.36
CA VAL A 201 25.35 2.09 16.82
C VAL A 201 23.95 1.89 17.36
N GLU A 202 23.03 2.82 17.12
CA GLU A 202 21.66 2.74 17.61
C GLU A 202 20.95 1.49 17.07
N TYR A 203 21.13 1.18 15.79
CA TYR A 203 20.55 -0.01 15.17
C TYR A 203 21.04 -1.30 15.84
N PHE A 204 22.36 -1.48 15.98
CA PHE A 204 22.91 -2.72 16.53
C PHE A 204 22.75 -2.84 18.05
N GLU A 205 22.63 -1.73 18.79
CA GLU A 205 22.31 -1.73 20.23
C GLU A 205 20.87 -2.19 20.49
N ASN A 206 19.94 -1.87 19.60
CA ASN A 206 18.54 -2.31 19.70
C ASN A 206 18.30 -3.70 19.06
N LEU A 207 19.27 -4.24 18.30
CA LEU A 207 19.11 -5.52 17.58
C LEU A 207 19.57 -6.70 18.43
N THR A 208 18.63 -7.54 18.85
CA THR A 208 18.83 -8.73 19.69
C THR A 208 18.69 -10.05 18.92
N SER A 209 18.20 -10.03 17.68
CA SER A 209 18.09 -11.21 16.79
C SER A 209 19.43 -11.96 16.63
N LYS A 210 19.43 -13.24 16.33
CA LYS A 210 20.64 -14.05 16.13
C LYS A 210 21.12 -13.96 14.68
N GLU A 211 20.20 -13.96 13.73
CA GLU A 211 20.48 -14.06 12.29
C GLU A 211 19.85 -12.90 11.51
N LEU A 212 18.59 -12.55 11.80
CA LEU A 212 17.87 -11.55 10.99
C LEU A 212 18.41 -10.14 11.17
N GLY A 213 18.75 -9.46 10.07
CA GLY A 213 19.23 -8.08 10.10
C GLY A 213 20.66 -7.92 10.63
N ARG A 214 21.41 -9.02 10.84
CA ARG A 214 22.82 -8.97 11.25
C ARG A 214 23.76 -8.56 10.12
N LEU A 215 23.35 -8.80 8.88
CA LEU A 215 23.91 -8.22 7.67
C LEU A 215 22.87 -7.33 7.00
N VAL A 216 23.27 -6.11 6.64
CA VAL A 216 22.37 -5.12 6.05
C VAL A 216 23.03 -4.47 4.84
N ILE A 217 22.31 -4.41 3.73
CA ILE A 217 22.61 -3.50 2.62
C ILE A 217 21.73 -2.26 2.81
N TYR A 218 22.34 -1.13 3.13
CA TYR A 218 21.63 0.13 3.36
C TYR A 218 21.83 1.08 2.17
N ALA A 219 20.76 1.69 1.66
CA ALA A 219 20.82 2.69 0.60
C ALA A 219 19.85 3.86 0.86
N ASP A 220 20.23 5.08 0.46
CA ASP A 220 19.32 6.22 0.56
C ASP A 220 18.26 6.16 -0.54
N VAL A 221 18.69 6.03 -1.80
CA VAL A 221 17.82 6.03 -2.98
C VAL A 221 18.13 4.83 -3.87
N LEU A 222 17.15 3.94 -4.03
CA LEU A 222 17.24 2.71 -4.84
C LEU A 222 15.99 2.56 -5.73
N SER A 223 16.04 1.71 -6.75
CA SER A 223 14.84 1.32 -7.51
C SER A 223 13.82 0.62 -6.62
N SER A 224 14.18 -0.55 -6.10
CA SER A 224 13.40 -1.39 -5.19
C SER A 224 14.34 -2.29 -4.40
N SER A 225 14.16 -2.36 -3.08
CA SER A 225 14.94 -3.22 -2.18
C SER A 225 14.81 -4.71 -2.52
N MET A 226 13.67 -5.14 -3.04
CA MET A 226 13.45 -6.52 -3.50
C MET A 226 14.33 -6.89 -4.70
N ASP A 227 14.78 -5.93 -5.52
CA ASP A 227 15.64 -6.21 -6.68
C ASP A 227 17.04 -6.67 -6.24
N VAL A 228 17.46 -6.28 -5.02
CA VAL A 228 18.74 -6.64 -4.41
C VAL A 228 18.74 -8.09 -3.92
N LEU A 229 17.56 -8.64 -3.60
CA LEU A 229 17.43 -10.02 -3.09
C LEU A 229 17.00 -11.03 -4.14
N ASN A 230 16.47 -10.56 -5.28
CA ASN A 230 15.87 -11.44 -6.29
C ASN A 230 16.92 -12.06 -7.24
N GLY A 231 16.82 -13.36 -7.44
CA GLY A 231 17.62 -14.11 -8.41
C GLY A 231 18.74 -14.96 -7.81
N HIS A 232 19.04 -14.83 -6.51
CA HIS A 232 20.08 -15.61 -5.82
C HIS A 232 19.65 -16.03 -4.41
N GLN A 233 20.14 -17.20 -3.99
CA GLN A 233 20.18 -17.58 -2.58
C GLN A 233 21.33 -16.82 -1.91
N LEU A 234 21.01 -15.70 -1.26
CA LEU A 234 21.95 -14.91 -0.46
C LEU A 234 22.03 -15.48 0.96
N GLN A 235 22.44 -14.69 1.94
CA GLN A 235 22.49 -15.09 3.34
C GLN A 235 21.09 -15.08 3.97
N HIS A 236 20.75 -16.13 4.73
CA HIS A 236 19.54 -16.12 5.58
C HIS A 236 19.57 -14.91 6.51
N GLY A 237 18.50 -14.12 6.53
CA GLY A 237 18.40 -12.93 7.37
C GLY A 237 19.09 -11.69 6.80
N LEU A 238 19.61 -11.71 5.57
CA LEU A 238 20.12 -10.51 4.91
C LEU A 238 18.99 -9.49 4.71
N ALA A 239 19.16 -8.31 5.31
CA ALA A 239 18.24 -7.21 5.17
C ALA A 239 18.74 -6.19 4.12
N VAL A 240 17.80 -5.56 3.43
CA VAL A 240 18.04 -4.43 2.54
C VAL A 240 17.18 -3.28 3.03
N ILE A 241 17.80 -2.27 3.63
CA ILE A 241 17.12 -1.09 4.16
C ILE A 241 17.26 0.04 3.15
N VAL A 242 16.15 0.72 2.87
CA VAL A 242 16.13 1.83 1.92
C VAL A 242 15.32 3.01 2.44
N ARG A 243 15.84 4.24 2.29
CA ARG A 243 15.08 5.45 2.68
C ARG A 243 14.03 5.83 1.65
N GLN A 244 14.31 5.65 0.37
CA GLN A 244 13.39 5.95 -0.72
C GLN A 244 13.53 4.97 -1.89
N GLN A 245 12.39 4.46 -2.36
CA GLN A 245 12.32 3.63 -3.58
C GLN A 245 11.66 4.41 -4.70
N THR A 246 12.21 4.31 -5.91
CA THR A 246 11.63 4.96 -7.11
C THR A 246 10.65 4.05 -7.85
N LYS A 247 10.73 2.74 -7.61
CA LYS A 247 9.88 1.69 -8.18
C LYS A 247 9.38 0.74 -7.08
N GLY A 248 8.93 1.29 -5.95
CA GLY A 248 8.40 0.51 -4.84
C GLY A 248 7.23 -0.39 -5.26
N ARG A 249 7.25 -1.66 -4.86
CA ARG A 249 6.28 -2.68 -5.26
C ARG A 249 5.28 -2.97 -4.14
N GLY A 250 4.00 -3.09 -4.51
CA GLY A 250 2.93 -3.65 -3.70
C GLY A 250 2.36 -4.91 -4.36
N ARG A 251 1.37 -5.54 -3.71
CA ARG A 251 0.71 -6.75 -4.23
C ARG A 251 -0.03 -6.45 -5.53
N SER A 252 -0.14 -7.47 -6.38
CA SER A 252 -0.90 -7.41 -7.64
C SER A 252 -0.50 -6.22 -8.53
N LYS A 253 0.80 -5.93 -8.62
CA LYS A 253 1.39 -4.82 -9.41
C LYS A 253 1.06 -3.40 -8.94
N ASN A 254 0.44 -3.25 -7.76
CA ASN A 254 0.27 -1.93 -7.16
C ASN A 254 1.62 -1.28 -6.87
N ILE A 255 1.67 0.05 -6.93
CA ILE A 255 2.88 0.82 -6.61
C ILE A 255 2.86 1.20 -5.13
N TRP A 256 3.98 0.98 -4.44
CA TRP A 256 4.19 1.49 -3.08
C TRP A 256 4.89 2.85 -3.15
N LEU A 257 4.15 3.93 -2.83
CA LEU A 257 4.73 5.27 -2.72
C LEU A 257 5.66 5.32 -1.52
N SER A 258 6.88 5.83 -1.74
CA SER A 258 7.97 5.81 -0.77
C SER A 258 8.45 7.23 -0.43
N PRO A 259 7.62 8.08 0.19
CA PRO A 259 8.06 9.41 0.62
C PRO A 259 9.17 9.30 1.68
N ILE A 260 10.02 10.33 1.76
CA ILE A 260 11.01 10.44 2.85
C ILE A 260 10.27 10.38 4.19
N GLY A 261 10.72 9.51 5.09
CA GLY A 261 10.08 9.20 6.37
C GLY A 261 9.31 7.87 6.37
N SER A 262 9.15 7.21 5.22
CA SER A 262 8.75 5.80 5.19
C SER A 262 9.91 4.90 5.60
N ALA A 263 9.64 3.87 6.41
CA ALA A 263 10.57 2.82 6.77
C ALA A 263 10.35 1.63 5.85
N LEU A 264 11.33 1.37 4.98
CA LEU A 264 11.24 0.39 3.91
C LEU A 264 12.38 -0.59 4.06
N PHE A 265 12.05 -1.89 4.04
CA PHE A 265 13.05 -2.92 3.99
C PHE A 265 12.60 -4.11 3.16
N SER A 266 13.57 -4.85 2.66
CA SER A 266 13.37 -6.24 2.26
C SER A 266 14.25 -7.17 3.08
N LEU A 267 13.83 -8.40 3.28
CA LEU A 267 14.53 -9.41 4.09
C LEU A 267 14.45 -10.76 3.37
N GLN A 268 15.58 -11.44 3.19
CA GLN A 268 15.59 -12.79 2.65
C GLN A 268 15.59 -13.81 3.80
N ILE A 269 14.50 -14.56 3.92
CA ILE A 269 14.32 -15.60 4.95
C ILE A 269 14.32 -16.95 4.26
N HIS A 270 15.12 -17.89 4.78
CA HIS A 270 15.14 -19.27 4.31
C HIS A 270 14.38 -20.16 5.27
N VAL A 271 13.41 -20.93 4.78
CA VAL A 271 12.56 -21.81 5.58
C VAL A 271 12.58 -23.21 4.98
N PRO A 272 13.08 -24.24 5.69
CA PRO A 272 13.07 -25.62 5.17
C PRO A 272 11.63 -26.10 4.92
N THR A 273 11.39 -26.77 3.79
CA THR A 273 10.05 -27.13 3.30
C THR A 273 9.32 -28.14 4.19
N ASP A 274 10.06 -28.93 4.95
CA ASP A 274 9.55 -29.99 5.82
C ASP A 274 9.10 -29.49 7.20
N THR A 275 9.47 -28.28 7.60
CA THR A 275 9.03 -27.61 8.84
C THR A 275 7.56 -27.19 8.80
N ILE A 276 6.99 -26.90 9.98
CA ILE A 276 5.59 -26.45 10.12
C ILE A 276 5.32 -25.21 9.27
N LEU A 277 6.19 -24.20 9.36
CA LEU A 277 6.08 -22.99 8.55
C LEU A 277 6.35 -23.28 7.07
N GLY A 278 7.32 -24.15 6.75
CA GLY A 278 7.66 -24.51 5.37
C GLY A 278 6.50 -25.12 4.59
N ARG A 279 5.66 -25.93 5.26
CA ARG A 279 4.44 -26.53 4.67
C ARG A 279 3.29 -25.53 4.54
N ARG A 280 3.35 -24.40 5.23
CA ARG A 280 2.31 -23.36 5.33
C ARG A 280 2.89 -21.99 5.03
N ILE A 281 3.78 -21.89 4.03
CA ILE A 281 4.64 -20.73 3.83
C ILE A 281 3.88 -19.41 3.59
N SER A 282 2.63 -19.49 3.11
CA SER A 282 1.72 -18.36 2.99
C SER A 282 1.43 -17.65 4.32
N ILE A 283 1.62 -18.33 5.47
CA ILE A 283 1.52 -17.72 6.81
C ILE A 283 2.62 -16.68 7.06
N LEU A 284 3.76 -16.75 6.37
CA LEU A 284 4.90 -15.87 6.61
C LEU A 284 4.52 -14.37 6.51
N GLN A 285 3.63 -13.99 5.59
CA GLN A 285 3.17 -12.59 5.48
C GLN A 285 2.42 -12.12 6.73
N HIS A 286 1.63 -13.02 7.34
CA HIS A 286 0.88 -12.75 8.56
C HIS A 286 1.81 -12.69 9.76
N LEU A 287 2.80 -13.59 9.82
CA LEU A 287 3.88 -13.57 10.81
C LEU A 287 4.59 -12.22 10.82
N VAL A 288 5.05 -11.76 9.66
CA VAL A 288 5.76 -10.49 9.55
C VAL A 288 4.85 -9.32 9.93
N SER A 289 3.58 -9.37 9.56
CA SER A 289 2.60 -8.35 9.97
C SER A 289 2.40 -8.30 11.50
N VAL A 290 2.31 -9.46 12.15
CA VAL A 290 2.24 -9.57 13.62
C VAL A 290 3.51 -9.06 14.28
N ALA A 291 4.67 -9.39 13.71
CA ALA A 291 5.96 -8.95 14.23
C ALA A 291 6.05 -7.42 14.22
N ILE A 292 5.62 -6.76 13.14
CA ILE A 292 5.64 -5.29 13.05
C ILE A 292 4.78 -4.66 14.15
N VAL A 293 3.53 -5.11 14.32
CA VAL A 293 2.64 -4.58 15.37
C VAL A 293 3.17 -4.91 16.77
N SER A 294 3.68 -6.13 16.98
CA SER A 294 4.23 -6.56 18.27
C SER A 294 5.48 -5.79 18.64
N ALA A 295 6.29 -5.37 17.66
CA ALA A 295 7.50 -4.60 17.92
C ALA A 295 7.20 -3.22 18.50
N PHE A 296 6.13 -2.56 18.05
CA PHE A 296 5.66 -1.33 18.69
C PHE A 296 5.08 -1.60 20.07
N LYS A 297 4.19 -2.59 20.19
CA LYS A 297 3.48 -2.87 21.45
C LYS A 297 4.35 -3.51 22.54
N SER A 298 5.57 -3.94 22.22
CA SER A 298 6.56 -4.42 23.20
C SER A 298 7.38 -3.28 23.81
N LEU A 299 7.33 -2.07 23.24
CA LEU A 299 7.96 -0.90 23.82
C LEU A 299 7.15 -0.43 25.05
N PRO A 300 7.82 -0.12 26.18
CA PRO A 300 7.14 0.36 27.38
C PRO A 300 6.29 1.61 27.11
N GLY A 301 5.00 1.53 27.41
CA GLY A 301 4.03 2.62 27.25
C GLY A 301 3.29 2.66 25.89
N TYR A 302 3.66 1.81 24.93
CA TYR A 302 3.04 1.75 23.58
C TYR A 302 1.96 0.66 23.48
N GLU A 303 1.69 -0.06 24.56
CA GLU A 303 0.81 -1.23 24.60
C GLU A 303 -0.61 -0.91 24.13
N ASP A 304 -1.07 0.32 24.41
CA ASP A 304 -2.42 0.80 24.11
C ASP A 304 -2.54 1.53 22.76
N ILE A 305 -1.45 1.65 21.99
CA ILE A 305 -1.54 2.20 20.63
C ILE A 305 -2.36 1.24 19.76
N ASP A 306 -3.39 1.79 19.12
CA ASP A 306 -4.37 1.05 18.33
C ASP A 306 -3.86 0.72 16.93
N LEU A 307 -2.94 -0.25 16.86
CA LEU A 307 -2.46 -0.83 15.62
C LEU A 307 -3.20 -2.12 15.31
N ARG A 308 -3.67 -2.26 14.07
CA ARG A 308 -4.51 -3.36 13.59
C ARG A 308 -3.95 -4.00 12.33
N LEU A 309 -4.36 -5.23 12.08
CA LEU A 309 -4.04 -5.99 10.89
C LEU A 309 -5.29 -6.18 10.05
N LYS A 310 -5.24 -5.66 8.82
CA LYS A 310 -6.25 -5.92 7.81
C LYS A 310 -5.75 -7.03 6.89
N TRP A 311 -6.48 -8.14 6.87
CA TRP A 311 -6.19 -9.23 5.93
C TRP A 311 -6.14 -8.73 4.48
N PRO A 312 -5.17 -9.22 3.67
CA PRO A 312 -4.20 -10.25 4.04
C PRO A 312 -2.89 -9.73 4.61
N ASN A 313 -2.53 -8.46 4.37
CA ASN A 313 -1.14 -8.03 4.49
C ASN A 313 -0.96 -6.55 4.86
N ASP A 314 -2.02 -5.87 5.29
CA ASP A 314 -2.00 -4.43 5.53
C ASP A 314 -2.00 -4.12 7.03
N ILE A 315 -1.25 -3.07 7.39
CA ILE A 315 -1.13 -2.58 8.77
C ILE A 315 -1.89 -1.27 8.86
N TYR A 316 -2.74 -1.18 9.87
CA TYR A 316 -3.67 -0.07 10.08
C TYR A 316 -3.46 0.59 11.44
N ALA A 317 -3.76 1.88 11.49
CA ALA A 317 -4.02 2.61 12.72
C ALA A 317 -5.52 2.79 12.88
N GLY A 318 -6.06 2.35 14.00
CA GLY A 318 -7.50 2.17 14.16
C GLY A 318 -8.09 1.30 13.05
N ASN A 319 -9.24 1.73 12.53
CA ASN A 319 -10.04 0.92 11.61
C ASN A 319 -10.01 1.36 10.14
N ASN A 320 -9.36 2.48 9.84
CA ASN A 320 -9.52 3.15 8.54
C ASN A 320 -8.22 3.71 7.94
N ILE A 321 -7.16 3.88 8.72
CA ILE A 321 -5.91 4.47 8.22
C ILE A 321 -4.89 3.38 7.95
N LYS A 322 -4.62 3.10 6.67
CA LYS A 322 -3.52 2.24 6.27
C LYS A 322 -2.19 2.96 6.47
N ILE A 323 -1.29 2.36 7.22
CA ILE A 323 0.05 2.89 7.50
C ILE A 323 1.16 1.99 6.96
N GLY A 324 0.87 0.73 6.63
CA GLY A 324 1.90 -0.20 6.18
C GLY A 324 1.36 -1.36 5.35
N GLY A 325 2.28 -2.11 4.76
CA GLY A 325 1.97 -3.33 4.04
C GLY A 325 3.18 -4.26 3.92
N VAL A 326 2.88 -5.55 3.82
CA VAL A 326 3.86 -6.62 3.63
C VAL A 326 3.62 -7.31 2.30
N ILE A 327 4.68 -7.67 1.58
CA ILE A 327 4.63 -8.57 0.43
C ILE A 327 5.66 -9.69 0.62
N VAL A 328 5.37 -10.88 0.11
CA VAL A 328 6.30 -12.01 0.15
C VAL A 328 6.37 -12.64 -1.22
N GLU A 329 7.58 -12.72 -1.79
CA GLU A 329 7.89 -13.48 -3.00
C GLU A 329 8.68 -14.71 -2.58
N THR A 330 8.24 -15.91 -2.94
CA THR A 330 8.91 -17.17 -2.54
C THR A 330 9.42 -17.92 -3.76
N HIS A 331 10.67 -18.36 -3.68
CA HIS A 331 11.29 -19.28 -4.63
C HIS A 331 11.59 -20.59 -3.91
N VAL A 332 11.16 -21.72 -4.47
CA VAL A 332 11.45 -23.03 -3.90
C VAL A 332 12.70 -23.58 -4.57
N MET A 333 13.75 -23.80 -3.80
CA MET A 333 14.99 -24.42 -4.25
C MET A 333 15.19 -25.74 -3.50
N SER A 334 14.89 -26.86 -4.16
CA SER A 334 14.96 -28.20 -3.57
C SER A 334 14.10 -28.31 -2.30
N HIS A 335 14.70 -28.43 -1.12
CA HIS A 335 14.04 -28.55 0.19
C HIS A 335 14.00 -27.23 0.98
N LEU A 336 14.25 -26.10 0.31
CA LEU A 336 14.31 -24.78 0.94
C LEU A 336 13.36 -23.79 0.25
N ASN A 337 12.49 -23.16 1.04
CA ASN A 337 11.76 -21.98 0.61
C ASN A 337 12.66 -20.75 0.85
N ILE A 338 13.00 -20.03 -0.21
CA ILE A 338 13.69 -18.74 -0.16
C ILE A 338 12.63 -17.65 -0.31
N CYS A 339 12.33 -16.99 0.79
CA CYS A 339 11.29 -15.99 0.90
C CYS A 339 11.92 -14.60 0.93
N ASN A 340 11.71 -13.81 -0.12
CA ASN A 340 11.99 -12.39 -0.11
C ASN A 340 10.75 -11.68 0.45
N VAL A 341 10.88 -11.11 1.65
CA VAL A 341 9.84 -10.34 2.34
C VAL A 341 10.10 -8.86 2.10
N GLY A 342 9.12 -8.12 1.60
CA GLY A 342 9.20 -6.68 1.41
C GLY A 342 8.20 -5.98 2.33
N VAL A 343 8.65 -4.98 3.06
CA VAL A 343 7.83 -4.22 4.01
C VAL A 343 7.97 -2.74 3.72
N GLY A 344 6.82 -2.08 3.62
CA GLY A 344 6.72 -0.62 3.63
C GLY A 344 5.86 -0.17 4.79
N LEU A 345 6.37 0.76 5.59
CA LEU A 345 5.64 1.36 6.70
C LEU A 345 5.85 2.88 6.70
N ASN A 346 4.80 3.63 6.96
CA ASN A 346 4.85 5.07 7.15
C ASN A 346 5.29 5.36 8.60
N LEU A 347 6.55 5.75 8.80
CA LEU A 347 7.11 5.93 10.14
C LEU A 347 7.01 7.38 10.61
N PHE A 348 7.53 8.33 9.83
CA PHE A 348 7.50 9.77 10.12
C PHE A 348 7.39 10.65 8.85
N ASN A 349 6.95 10.08 7.73
CA ASN A 349 6.73 10.85 6.51
C ASN A 349 5.68 11.94 6.72
N LYS A 350 5.84 13.05 6.00
CA LYS A 350 4.87 14.16 6.00
C LYS A 350 3.56 13.77 5.30
N LYS A 351 2.56 14.65 5.41
CA LYS A 351 1.29 14.65 4.65
C LYS A 351 1.54 14.39 3.14
N PRO A 352 0.60 13.74 2.41
CA PRO A 352 -0.79 13.45 2.80
C PRO A 352 -1.00 12.10 3.49
N THR A 353 0.05 11.28 3.64
CA THR A 353 -0.08 9.98 4.31
C THR A 353 0.08 10.11 5.81
N HIS A 354 -0.64 9.27 6.57
CA HIS A 354 -0.48 9.15 8.02
C HIS A 354 0.68 8.21 8.35
N CYS A 355 1.37 8.50 9.45
CA CYS A 355 2.51 7.73 9.92
C CYS A 355 2.42 7.38 11.41
N ILE A 356 3.27 6.46 11.87
CA ILE A 356 3.28 6.01 13.27
C ILE A 356 3.62 7.12 14.24
N ASN A 357 4.61 7.95 13.95
CA ASN A 357 4.99 9.02 14.87
C ASN A 357 3.88 10.09 15.02
N ASP A 358 3.05 10.31 13.99
CA ASP A 358 1.85 11.14 14.13
C ASP A 358 0.84 10.51 15.09
N ILE A 359 0.66 9.18 15.02
CA ILE A 359 -0.24 8.45 15.91
C ILE A 359 0.27 8.49 17.36
N VAL A 360 1.58 8.34 17.56
CA VAL A 360 2.21 8.48 18.89
C VAL A 360 2.01 9.90 19.44
N ASN A 361 2.14 10.93 18.61
CA ASN A 361 1.88 12.31 19.03
C ASN A 361 0.42 12.52 19.47
N VAL A 362 -0.54 12.08 18.66
CA VAL A 362 -1.97 12.16 19.02
C VAL A 362 -2.26 11.38 20.30
N PHE A 363 -1.66 10.21 20.47
CA PHE A 363 -1.80 9.39 21.68
C PHE A 363 -1.22 10.11 22.92
N ASN A 364 -0.04 10.72 22.79
CA ASN A 364 0.57 11.53 23.85
C ASN A 364 -0.33 12.68 24.27
N GLU A 365 -0.90 13.41 23.32
CA GLU A 365 -1.83 14.51 23.57
C GLU A 365 -3.12 14.03 24.26
N MET A 366 -3.73 12.96 23.74
CA MET A 366 -5.02 12.44 24.21
C MET A 366 -4.93 11.85 25.62
N TYR A 367 -3.84 11.17 25.95
CA TYR A 367 -3.68 10.42 27.21
C TYR A 367 -2.67 11.06 28.17
N HIS A 368 -2.19 12.28 27.87
CA HIS A 368 -1.17 12.98 28.65
C HIS A 368 0.09 12.14 28.90
N LYS A 369 0.57 11.45 27.86
CA LYS A 369 1.78 10.61 27.89
C LYS A 369 2.97 11.36 27.26
N GLN A 370 4.17 10.82 27.44
CA GLN A 370 5.41 11.33 26.85
C GLN A 370 6.20 10.19 26.20
N LEU A 371 5.54 9.42 25.35
CA LEU A 371 6.18 8.40 24.54
C LEU A 371 7.16 9.05 23.55
N LYS A 372 8.31 8.42 23.35
CA LYS A 372 9.34 8.93 22.43
C LYS A 372 8.92 8.71 20.97
N MET A 373 9.43 9.54 20.07
CA MET A 373 9.31 9.23 18.65
C MET A 373 10.25 8.08 18.30
N ILE A 374 9.81 7.21 17.39
CA ILE A 374 10.59 6.03 16.99
C ILE A 374 11.48 6.41 15.81
N SER A 375 12.78 6.13 15.93
CA SER A 375 13.78 6.33 14.88
C SER A 375 13.74 5.21 13.85
N TYR A 376 14.42 5.39 12.71
CA TYR A 376 14.54 4.32 11.71
C TYR A 376 15.26 3.12 12.28
N GLU A 377 16.39 3.38 12.91
CA GLU A 377 17.33 2.43 13.48
C GLU A 377 16.65 1.56 14.52
N GLN A 378 15.95 2.19 15.47
CA GLN A 378 15.18 1.49 16.47
C GLN A 378 14.10 0.64 15.81
N TYR A 379 13.30 1.21 14.90
CA TYR A 379 12.22 0.50 14.20
C TYR A 379 12.70 -0.78 13.51
N PHE A 380 13.72 -0.69 12.65
CA PHE A 380 14.19 -1.86 11.92
C PHE A 380 14.72 -2.94 12.87
N ALA A 381 15.46 -2.55 13.91
CA ALA A 381 16.01 -3.47 14.89
C ALA A 381 14.91 -4.23 15.65
N ILE A 382 13.94 -3.52 16.24
CA ILE A 382 12.88 -4.16 17.02
C ILE A 382 11.96 -5.03 16.16
N VAL A 383 11.74 -4.66 14.89
CA VAL A 383 10.96 -5.48 13.96
C VAL A 383 11.69 -6.77 13.62
N PHE A 384 12.99 -6.72 13.33
CA PHE A 384 13.76 -7.94 13.04
C PHE A 384 13.83 -8.87 14.25
N ASN A 385 13.94 -8.33 15.47
CA ASN A 385 13.86 -9.11 16.70
C ASN A 385 12.53 -9.87 16.82
N GLU A 386 11.40 -9.18 16.58
CA GLU A 386 10.09 -9.81 16.66
C GLU A 386 9.84 -10.80 15.51
N ILE A 387 10.32 -10.53 14.29
CA ILE A 387 10.21 -11.50 13.18
C ILE A 387 10.90 -12.80 13.57
N GLU A 388 12.15 -12.74 14.06
CA GLU A 388 12.91 -13.93 14.43
C GLU A 388 12.24 -14.69 15.59
N LYS A 389 11.78 -13.95 16.61
CA LYS A 389 11.03 -14.54 17.73
C LYS A 389 9.77 -15.29 17.28
N TRP A 390 9.00 -14.76 16.33
CA TRP A 390 7.83 -15.45 15.81
C TRP A 390 8.18 -16.62 14.88
N LEU A 391 9.28 -16.54 14.13
CA LEU A 391 9.80 -17.69 13.38
C LEU A 391 10.15 -18.84 14.32
N ASP A 392 10.95 -18.56 15.36
CA ASP A 392 11.33 -19.54 16.39
C ASP A 392 10.10 -20.15 17.08
N THR A 393 9.10 -19.32 17.38
CA THR A 393 7.83 -19.75 18.03
C THR A 393 7.05 -20.73 17.16
N ILE A 394 6.84 -20.43 15.86
CA ILE A 394 6.11 -21.32 14.96
C ILE A 394 6.89 -22.60 14.69
N GLN A 395 8.21 -22.51 14.51
CA GLN A 395 9.06 -23.68 14.26
C GLN A 395 9.13 -24.63 15.47
N SER A 396 8.92 -24.11 16.69
CA SER A 396 8.82 -24.89 17.93
C SER A 396 7.42 -25.47 18.18
N ASP A 397 6.63 -25.67 17.13
CA ASP A 397 5.25 -26.21 17.16
C ASP A 397 4.27 -25.41 18.01
N ASN A 398 4.44 -24.09 18.06
CA ASN A 398 3.55 -23.18 18.79
C ASN A 398 2.86 -22.17 17.86
N ILE A 399 2.25 -22.68 16.79
CA ILE A 399 1.48 -21.86 15.84
C ILE A 399 0.24 -21.22 16.48
N ASP A 400 -0.34 -21.86 17.49
CA ASP A 400 -1.53 -21.36 18.19
C ASP A 400 -1.25 -20.06 18.96
N SER A 401 -0.07 -19.93 19.59
CA SER A 401 0.34 -18.67 20.23
C SER A 401 0.46 -17.54 19.21
N PHE A 402 1.00 -17.84 18.03
CA PHE A 402 1.04 -16.89 16.91
C PHE A 402 -0.37 -16.51 16.46
N LEU A 403 -1.27 -17.48 16.24
CA LEU A 403 -2.65 -17.21 15.81
C LEU A 403 -3.41 -16.41 16.87
N TYR A 404 -3.25 -16.74 18.15
CA TYR A 404 -3.81 -15.95 19.24
C TYR A 404 -3.38 -14.48 19.13
N ARG A 405 -2.07 -14.23 18.97
CA ARG A 405 -1.56 -12.87 18.80
C ARG A 405 -2.11 -12.20 17.54
N TYR A 406 -2.15 -12.92 16.42
CA TYR A 406 -2.72 -12.42 15.17
C TYR A 406 -4.16 -11.93 15.36
N TYR A 407 -5.00 -12.72 16.04
CA TYR A 407 -6.39 -12.36 16.29
C TYR A 407 -6.56 -11.21 17.30
N THR A 408 -5.60 -10.97 18.20
CA THR A 408 -5.64 -9.75 19.04
C THR A 408 -5.49 -8.46 18.23
N TYR A 409 -4.84 -8.51 17.07
CA TYR A 409 -4.67 -7.37 16.17
C TYR A 409 -5.66 -7.35 15.02
N TRP A 410 -6.48 -8.38 14.88
CA TRP A 410 -7.39 -8.58 13.75
C TRP A 410 -8.46 -7.50 13.65
N LEU A 411 -8.60 -6.92 12.45
CA LEU A 411 -9.58 -5.87 12.18
C LEU A 411 -11.01 -6.41 11.97
N HIS A 412 -11.15 -7.64 11.47
CA HIS A 412 -12.41 -8.10 10.85
C HIS A 412 -13.32 -8.90 11.80
N SER A 413 -13.22 -8.65 13.10
CA SER A 413 -14.10 -9.30 14.10
C SER A 413 -15.55 -8.90 13.84
N ASN A 414 -16.46 -9.88 13.73
CA ASN A 414 -17.89 -9.68 13.48
C ASN A 414 -18.20 -8.88 12.20
N THR A 415 -17.32 -8.90 11.21
CA THR A 415 -17.52 -8.16 9.96
C THR A 415 -18.40 -8.95 9.00
N HIS A 416 -19.51 -8.33 8.59
CA HIS A 416 -20.36 -8.79 7.50
C HIS A 416 -19.90 -8.12 6.20
N VAL A 417 -19.64 -8.92 5.18
CA VAL A 417 -19.19 -8.45 3.87
C VAL A 417 -20.00 -9.13 2.77
N LYS A 418 -20.04 -8.51 1.60
CA LYS A 418 -20.56 -9.10 0.39
C LYS A 418 -19.41 -9.72 -0.40
N VAL A 419 -19.55 -10.96 -0.82
CA VAL A 419 -18.62 -11.62 -1.75
C VAL A 419 -19.28 -11.63 -3.13
N LEU A 420 -18.59 -11.08 -4.13
CA LEU A 420 -18.96 -11.18 -5.53
C LEU A 420 -18.26 -12.39 -6.14
N SER A 421 -19.00 -13.24 -6.84
CA SER A 421 -18.45 -14.36 -7.59
C SER A 421 -17.96 -13.92 -8.98
N ALA A 422 -17.16 -14.77 -9.64
CA ALA A 422 -16.77 -14.53 -11.03
C ALA A 422 -17.94 -14.52 -12.02
N SER A 423 -19.09 -15.11 -11.67
CA SER A 423 -20.31 -15.06 -12.49
C SER A 423 -21.15 -13.80 -12.25
N GLY A 424 -20.70 -12.90 -11.36
CA GLY A 424 -21.40 -11.66 -11.04
C GLY A 424 -22.51 -11.80 -10.01
N THR A 425 -22.71 -12.99 -9.42
CA THR A 425 -23.62 -13.18 -8.29
C THR A 425 -22.99 -12.67 -7.00
N SER A 426 -23.77 -12.08 -6.11
CA SER A 426 -23.26 -11.60 -4.82
C SER A 426 -23.94 -12.30 -3.66
N GLU A 427 -23.17 -12.68 -2.65
CA GLU A 427 -23.66 -13.31 -1.43
C GLU A 427 -23.19 -12.52 -0.20
N ASN A 428 -24.06 -12.38 0.81
CA ASN A 428 -23.63 -11.83 2.11
C ASN A 428 -22.97 -12.93 2.93
N VAL A 429 -21.78 -12.64 3.44
CA VAL A 429 -21.01 -13.59 4.23
C VAL A 429 -20.52 -12.95 5.53
N THR A 430 -20.23 -13.79 6.51
CA THR A 430 -19.57 -13.38 7.76
C THR A 430 -18.12 -13.84 7.75
N ILE A 431 -17.18 -12.95 8.05
CA ILE A 431 -15.77 -13.32 8.18
C ILE A 431 -15.57 -14.14 9.46
N LEU A 432 -14.96 -15.32 9.33
CA LEU A 432 -14.66 -16.22 10.45
C LEU A 432 -13.20 -16.12 10.92
N GLY A 433 -12.28 -15.66 10.07
CA GLY A 433 -10.85 -15.61 10.34
C GLY A 433 -10.04 -16.14 9.17
N ILE A 434 -8.94 -16.84 9.45
CA ILE A 434 -8.09 -17.50 8.45
C ILE A 434 -8.09 -19.03 8.64
N ASP A 435 -7.78 -19.76 7.56
CA ASP A 435 -7.52 -21.20 7.58
C ASP A 435 -6.06 -21.53 7.95
N ASP A 436 -5.72 -22.82 7.92
CA ASP A 436 -4.40 -23.37 8.21
C ASP A 436 -3.29 -22.88 7.27
N TYR A 437 -3.63 -22.22 6.16
CA TYR A 437 -2.72 -21.64 5.19
C TYR A 437 -2.78 -20.10 5.19
N GLY A 438 -3.56 -19.48 6.07
CA GLY A 438 -3.71 -18.02 6.13
C GLY A 438 -4.73 -17.43 5.16
N TYR A 439 -5.51 -18.24 4.46
CA TYR A 439 -6.56 -17.76 3.56
C TYR A 439 -7.82 -17.41 4.33
N LEU A 440 -8.56 -16.39 3.87
CA LEU A 440 -9.70 -15.86 4.61
C LEU A 440 -10.86 -16.86 4.58
N ARG A 441 -11.35 -17.25 5.75
CA ARG A 441 -12.55 -18.09 5.90
C ARG A 441 -13.76 -17.22 6.08
N VAL A 442 -14.79 -17.48 5.28
CA VAL A 442 -16.08 -16.78 5.34
C VAL A 442 -17.22 -17.79 5.42
N ARG A 443 -18.34 -17.39 6.04
CA ARG A 443 -19.54 -18.20 6.17
C ARG A 443 -20.70 -17.57 5.41
N GLY A 444 -21.26 -18.31 4.47
CA GLY A 444 -22.46 -17.95 3.71
C GLY A 444 -23.75 -18.01 4.54
N GLU A 445 -24.86 -17.56 3.95
CA GLU A 445 -26.18 -17.56 4.62
C GLU A 445 -26.69 -19.00 4.87
N ASP A 446 -26.36 -19.92 3.97
CA ASP A 446 -26.66 -21.35 4.07
C ASP A 446 -25.76 -22.12 5.06
N ARG A 447 -24.90 -21.41 5.78
CA ARG A 447 -23.88 -21.92 6.72
C ARG A 447 -22.72 -22.67 6.06
N THR A 448 -22.60 -22.65 4.73
CA THR A 448 -21.40 -23.14 4.06
C THR A 448 -20.20 -22.27 4.42
N ILE A 449 -19.03 -22.91 4.53
CA ILE A 449 -17.77 -22.22 4.80
C ILE A 449 -16.97 -22.21 3.50
N LEU A 450 -16.55 -21.02 3.09
CA LEU A 450 -15.76 -20.80 1.90
C LEU A 450 -14.40 -20.22 2.29
N THR A 451 -13.39 -20.54 1.48
CA THR A 451 -12.04 -19.98 1.59
C THR A 451 -11.85 -18.95 0.48
N VAL A 452 -11.31 -17.78 0.81
CA VAL A 452 -11.06 -16.70 -0.15
C VAL A 452 -9.55 -16.48 -0.29
N HIS A 453 -9.05 -16.69 -1.50
CA HIS A 453 -7.64 -16.50 -1.83
C HIS A 453 -7.29 -15.01 -2.05
N PRO A 454 -6.12 -14.54 -1.56
CA PRO A 454 -5.77 -13.12 -1.58
C PRO A 454 -5.28 -12.62 -2.96
N ASP A 455 -4.77 -13.51 -3.82
CA ASP A 455 -4.23 -13.14 -5.14
C ASP A 455 -5.30 -13.12 -6.24
N GLY A 456 -6.39 -13.87 -6.03
CA GLY A 456 -7.56 -13.88 -6.91
C GLY A 456 -8.63 -12.87 -6.52
N ASN A 457 -8.52 -12.17 -5.39
CA ASN A 457 -9.57 -11.29 -4.87
C ASN A 457 -9.04 -9.93 -4.38
N THR A 458 -9.92 -8.93 -4.40
CA THR A 458 -9.79 -7.62 -3.75
C THR A 458 -10.68 -7.58 -2.52
N PHE A 459 -10.33 -6.76 -1.52
CA PHE A 459 -11.17 -6.52 -0.35
C PHE A 459 -11.27 -5.02 -0.05
N ASP A 460 -12.39 -4.42 -0.47
CA ASP A 460 -12.80 -3.08 -0.13
C ASP A 460 -13.55 -3.11 1.21
N SER A 461 -12.84 -2.76 2.28
CA SER A 461 -13.40 -2.74 3.63
C SER A 461 -14.36 -1.58 3.85
N LEU A 462 -14.26 -0.48 3.09
CA LEU A 462 -15.18 0.65 3.21
C LEU A 462 -16.54 0.31 2.63
N LYS A 463 -16.56 -0.47 1.54
CA LYS A 463 -17.80 -0.99 0.93
C LYS A 463 -18.26 -2.32 1.52
N GLY A 464 -17.45 -2.94 2.38
CA GLY A 464 -17.67 -4.30 2.86
C GLY A 464 -17.77 -5.30 1.70
N LEU A 465 -16.90 -5.20 0.69
CA LEU A 465 -16.97 -5.98 -0.55
C LEU A 465 -15.68 -6.75 -0.80
N ILE A 466 -15.82 -8.05 -1.05
CA ILE A 466 -14.79 -8.92 -1.61
C ILE A 466 -15.17 -9.24 -3.05
N ALA A 467 -14.25 -9.01 -4.00
CA ALA A 467 -14.53 -9.25 -5.42
C ALA A 467 -13.34 -9.86 -6.17
N PRO A 468 -13.54 -10.67 -7.21
CA PRO A 468 -12.46 -11.31 -7.94
C PRO A 468 -11.61 -10.29 -8.70
N LYS A 469 -10.31 -10.54 -8.77
CA LYS A 469 -9.38 -9.86 -9.66
C LYS A 469 -9.47 -10.53 -11.02
N TRP A 470 -10.00 -9.84 -12.01
CA TRP A 470 -9.98 -10.35 -13.38
C TRP A 470 -8.57 -10.11 -13.94
N SER A 471 -7.86 -11.17 -14.33
CA SER A 471 -6.61 -11.03 -15.06
C SER A 471 -6.88 -11.16 -16.55
N TYR A 472 -6.36 -10.23 -17.35
CA TYR A 472 -6.51 -10.19 -18.81
C TYR A 472 -5.98 -11.45 -19.54
N SER A 473 -5.39 -12.44 -18.85
CA SER A 473 -4.70 -13.60 -19.45
C SER A 473 -5.45 -14.92 -19.47
N ASN A 474 -6.61 -15.08 -18.81
CA ASN A 474 -7.30 -16.38 -18.72
C ASN A 474 -8.63 -16.45 -19.48
N ARG A 475 -8.64 -16.04 -20.76
CA ARG A 475 -9.77 -16.37 -21.67
C ARG A 475 -9.57 -17.62 -22.53
N ILE A 476 -8.51 -18.39 -22.31
CA ILE A 476 -8.34 -19.68 -23.00
C ILE A 476 -7.82 -20.72 -22.00
N THR A 477 -8.73 -21.25 -21.18
CA THR A 477 -8.87 -22.68 -20.84
C THR A 477 -10.06 -22.85 -19.89
N SER A 478 -10.77 -23.95 -20.09
CA SER A 478 -12.09 -24.31 -19.55
C SER A 478 -12.17 -24.39 -18.00
N PRO A 479 -13.39 -24.42 -17.43
CA PRO A 479 -13.63 -24.09 -16.04
C PRO A 479 -13.39 -25.29 -15.13
N SER A 480 -12.56 -25.13 -14.10
CA SER A 480 -12.79 -25.71 -12.77
C SER A 480 -11.67 -25.24 -11.84
N ASN A 481 -12.07 -24.78 -10.66
CA ASN A 481 -11.25 -24.37 -9.51
C ASN A 481 -10.68 -22.95 -9.59
N VAL A 482 -11.60 -21.98 -9.64
CA VAL A 482 -11.43 -20.67 -8.99
C VAL A 482 -12.63 -20.46 -8.08
N PHE A 483 -12.56 -20.98 -6.86
CA PHE A 483 -13.33 -20.60 -5.68
C PHE A 483 -12.47 -20.85 -4.46
#